data_AF-D2SGF4-F1
#
_entry.id   AF-D2SGF4-F1
#
_cell.length_a   1.000
_cell.length_b   1.000
_cell.length_c   1.000
_cell.angle_alpha   90.00
_cell.angle_beta   90.00
_cell.angle_gamma   90.00
#
_symmetry.space_group_name_H-M   'P 1'
#
loop_
_entity.id
_entity.type
_entity.pdbx_description
1 polymer ?
#
loop_
_entity_poly.entity_id
_entity_poly.type
_entity_poly.pdbx_seq_one_letter_code
_entity_poly.pdbx_strand_id
1 'polypeptide(L)' 'MSIAESSASVEVSELTPEEAAEAFDRVARTALDLSGEEFLAALDEGTYDDVDPDNRPGLLDVLMALPLVR' A
#
# COMPACT_ATOMS: atom_id res chain seq x y z
N MET A 1 -1.83 -40.38 -6.13
CA MET A 1 -0.91 -39.26 -6.42
C MET A 1 -0.78 -38.50 -5.11
N SER A 2 0.38 -38.54 -4.45
CA SER A 2 0.57 -37.89 -3.14
C SER A 2 1.01 -36.46 -3.40
N ILE A 3 0.23 -35.48 -2.94
CA ILE A 3 0.73 -34.12 -2.83
C ILE A 3 1.68 -34.10 -1.64
N ALA A 4 2.96 -33.79 -1.89
CA ALA A 4 3.88 -33.49 -0.82
C ALA A 4 3.49 -32.11 -0.28
N GLU A 5 3.02 -32.05 0.97
CA GLU A 5 2.81 -30.78 1.66
C GLU A 5 4.18 -30.10 1.81
N SER A 6 4.44 -29.07 1.00
CA SER A 6 5.59 -28.21 1.22
C SER A 6 5.32 -27.38 2.45
N SER A 7 5.98 -27.70 3.56
CA SER A 7 6.04 -26.88 4.77
C SER A 7 6.93 -25.66 4.54
N ALA A 8 6.58 -24.80 3.58
CA ALA A 8 7.16 -23.48 3.48
C ALA A 8 6.63 -22.67 4.66
N SER A 9 7.46 -22.46 5.69
CA SER A 9 7.15 -21.59 6.81
C SER A 9 7.05 -20.15 6.28
N VAL A 10 5.84 -19.58 6.27
CA VAL A 10 5.63 -18.15 6.02
C VAL A 10 5.95 -17.42 7.31
N GLU A 11 7.06 -16.68 7.32
CA GLU A 11 7.42 -15.81 8.43
C GLU A 11 6.70 -14.47 8.25
N VAL A 12 5.79 -14.15 9.17
CA VAL A 12 5.11 -12.84 9.23
C VAL A 12 5.78 -12.04 10.33
N SER A 13 6.41 -10.93 9.96
CA SER A 13 6.93 -9.95 10.92
C SER A 13 5.97 -8.78 11.00
N GLU A 14 5.57 -8.41 12.22
CA GLU A 14 4.80 -7.20 12.46
C GLU A 14 5.70 -5.97 12.27
N LEU A 15 5.17 -4.94 11.61
CA LEU A 15 5.87 -3.66 11.43
C LEU A 15 5.59 -2.75 12.62
N THR A 16 6.59 -1.99 13.04
CA THR A 16 6.32 -0.81 13.89
C THR A 16 5.54 0.25 13.11
N PRO A 17 4.89 1.21 13.78
CA PRO A 17 4.23 2.32 13.09
C PRO A 17 5.17 3.10 12.16
N GLU A 18 6.43 3.29 12.55
CA GLU A 18 7.45 3.98 11.74
C GLU A 18 7.81 3.16 10.50
N GLU A 19 8.02 1.86 10.66
CA GLU A 19 8.31 0.95 9.54
C GLU A 19 7.12 0.85 8.56
N ALA A 20 5.90 0.86 9.09
CA ALA A 20 4.68 0.86 8.29
C ALA A 20 4.53 2.16 7.50
N ALA A 21 4.84 3.31 8.11
CA ALA A 21 4.85 4.61 7.43
C ALA A 21 5.92 4.67 6.34
N GLU A 22 7.14 4.18 6.59
CA GLU A 22 8.19 4.08 5.58
C GLU A 22 7.84 3.11 4.44
N ALA A 23 7.16 2.00 4.75
CA ALA A 23 6.66 1.07 3.74
C ALA A 23 5.60 1.74 2.86
N PHE A 24 4.63 2.44 3.46
CA PHE A 24 3.60 3.18 2.73
C PHE A 24 4.19 4.26 1.83
N ASP A 25 5.11 5.08 2.35
CA ASP A 25 5.78 6.14 1.59
C ASP A 25 6.53 5.58 0.36
N ARG A 26 7.19 4.41 0.48
CA ARG A 26 7.81 3.74 -0.67
C ARG A 26 6.81 3.33 -1.73
N VAL A 27 5.62 2.85 -1.34
CA VAL A 27 4.55 2.50 -2.29
C VAL A 27 4.05 3.75 -3.00
N ALA A 28 3.74 4.82 -2.27
CA ALA A 28 3.29 6.10 -2.83
C ALA A 28 4.31 6.68 -3.83
N ARG A 29 5.59 6.67 -3.47
CA ARG A 29 6.66 7.17 -4.35
C ARG A 29 6.81 6.33 -5.61
N THR A 30 6.77 5.00 -5.48
CA THR A 30 6.95 4.09 -6.62
C THR A 30 5.76 4.15 -7.58
N ALA A 31 4.54 4.24 -7.04
CA ALA A 31 3.32 4.14 -7.81
C ALA A 31 2.87 5.49 -8.42
N LEU A 32 3.07 6.60 -7.70
CA LEU A 32 2.51 7.91 -8.04
C LEU A 32 3.51 9.07 -8.03
N ASP A 33 4.79 8.82 -7.72
CA ASP A 33 5.83 9.86 -7.57
C ASP A 33 5.46 10.93 -6.52
N LEU A 34 4.75 10.51 -5.46
CA LEU A 34 4.37 11.33 -4.31
C LEU A 34 4.95 10.73 -3.03
N SER A 35 5.29 11.56 -2.05
CA SER A 35 5.47 11.04 -0.69
C SER A 35 4.17 10.47 -0.13
N GLY A 36 4.28 9.59 0.86
CA GLY A 36 3.11 9.06 1.56
C GLY A 36 2.27 10.18 2.20
N GLU A 37 2.92 11.19 2.76
CA GLU A 37 2.26 12.35 3.37
C GLU A 37 1.47 13.17 2.35
N GLU A 38 2.06 13.48 1.18
CA GLU A 38 1.37 14.21 0.11
C GLU A 38 0.16 13.44 -0.42
N PHE A 39 0.28 12.12 -0.56
CA PHE A 39 -0.84 11.28 -0.96
C PHE A 39 -1.98 11.33 0.07
N LEU A 40 -1.67 11.17 1.36
CA LEU A 40 -2.67 11.20 2.42
C LEU A 40 -3.36 12.55 2.53
N ALA A 41 -2.62 13.65 2.39
CA ALA A 41 -3.19 15.00 2.37
C ALA A 41 -4.18 15.16 1.20
N ALA A 42 -3.78 14.75 -0.01
CA ALA A 42 -4.65 14.80 -1.18
C ALA A 42 -5.89 13.91 -1.03
N LEU A 43 -5.74 12.74 -0.39
CA LEU A 43 -6.85 11.83 -0.08
C LEU A 43 -7.84 12.45 0.91
N ASP A 44 -7.34 13.04 2.00
CA ASP A 44 -8.17 13.70 3.01
C ASP A 44 -8.90 14.95 2.45
N GLU A 45 -8.34 15.58 1.42
CA GLU A 45 -8.99 16.67 0.67
C GLU A 45 -10.04 16.20 -0.35
N GLY A 46 -10.19 14.88 -0.55
CA GLY A 46 -11.14 14.29 -1.50
C GLY A 46 -10.66 14.30 -2.96
N THR A 47 -9.35 14.46 -3.21
CA THR A 47 -8.76 14.53 -4.56
C THR A 47 -9.09 13.32 -5.44
N TYR A 48 -9.38 12.17 -4.80
CA TYR A 48 -9.60 10.90 -5.48
C TYR A 48 -11.06 10.41 -5.43
N ASP A 49 -12.01 11.20 -4.89
CA ASP A 49 -13.39 10.76 -4.65
C ASP A 49 -14.15 10.36 -5.93
N ASP A 50 -13.91 11.10 -7.02
CA ASP A 50 -14.50 10.85 -8.34
C ASP A 50 -13.53 10.16 -9.32
N VAL A 51 -12.39 9.67 -8.83
CA VAL A 51 -11.37 9.01 -9.66
C VAL A 51 -11.55 7.50 -9.59
N ASP A 52 -11.78 6.88 -10.75
CA ASP A 52 -11.73 5.41 -10.85
C ASP A 52 -10.28 4.93 -10.70
N PRO A 53 -9.96 4.14 -9.65
CA PRO A 53 -8.60 3.68 -9.37
C PRO A 53 -8.03 2.75 -10.44
N ASP A 54 -8.87 2.06 -11.22
CA ASP A 54 -8.42 1.23 -12.33
C ASP A 54 -8.01 2.08 -13.55
N ASN A 55 -8.54 3.31 -13.65
CA ASN A 55 -8.22 4.26 -14.73
C ASN A 55 -7.08 5.23 -14.37
N ARG A 56 -6.55 5.17 -13.14
CA ARG A 56 -5.38 5.94 -12.70
C ARG A 56 -4.26 4.99 -12.29
N PRO A 57 -3.27 4.73 -13.17
CA PRO A 57 -2.15 3.84 -12.87
C PRO A 57 -1.49 4.17 -11.53
N GLY A 58 -1.28 3.15 -10.70
CA GLY A 58 -0.68 3.26 -9.37
C GLY A 58 -1.64 3.68 -8.25
N LEU A 59 -2.82 4.24 -8.53
CA LEU A 59 -3.74 4.66 -7.47
C LEU A 59 -4.24 3.48 -6.64
N LEU A 60 -4.65 2.38 -7.29
CA LEU A 60 -5.11 1.18 -6.58
C LEU A 60 -4.02 0.60 -5.67
N ASP A 61 -2.76 0.60 -6.11
CA ASP A 61 -1.63 0.07 -5.33
C ASP A 61 -1.44 0.84 -4.02
N VAL A 62 -1.51 2.17 -4.07
CA VAL A 62 -1.39 3.03 -2.88
C VAL A 62 -2.63 2.91 -1.99
N LEU A 63 -3.84 2.83 -2.58
CA LEU A 63 -5.08 2.62 -1.82
C LEU A 63 -5.07 1.28 -1.06
N MET A 64 -4.56 0.21 -1.68
CA MET A 64 -4.41 -1.09 -1.01
C MET A 64 -3.38 -1.07 0.12
N ALA A 65 -2.45 -0.11 0.12
CA ALA A 65 -1.45 0.05 1.17
C ALA A 65 -1.95 0.90 2.36
N LEU A 66 -3.13 1.52 2.28
CA LEU A 66 -3.70 2.36 3.35
C LEU A 66 -3.74 1.70 4.74
N PRO A 67 -4.00 0.38 4.91
CA PRO A 67 -4.00 -0.26 6.23
C PRO A 67 -2.67 -0.20 6.98
N LEU A 68 -1.57 0.18 6.32
CA LEU A 68 -0.29 0.42 6.98
C LEU A 68 -0.31 1.69 7.84
N VAL A 69 -1.19 2.64 7.53
CA VAL A 69 -1.21 4.00 8.10
C VAL A 69 -2.60 4.48 8.54
N ARG A 70 -3.65 3.67 8.40
CA ARG A 70 -5.05 3.95 8.77
C ARG A 70 -5.71 2.70 9.35
#